data_AF-A0A1J5Q502-F1
#
_entry.id   AF-A0A1J5Q502-F1
#
_cell.length_a   1.000
_cell.length_b   1.000
_cell.length_c   1.000
_cell.angle_alpha   90.00
_cell.angle_beta   90.00
_cell.angle_gamma   90.00
#
_symmetry.space_group_name_H-M   'P 1'
#
loop_
_entity.id
_entity.type
_entity.pdbx_description
1 polymer ?
#
loop_
_entity_poly.entity_id
_entity_poly.type
_entity_poly.pdbx_seq_one_letter_code
_entity_poly.pdbx_strand_id
1 'polypeptide(L)' 'MLEATADNKLDAPALAGSDIMELRVFGNHDNSDGFRHAVLVARLDNLGKGASGAAVQNIRLLLGL' A
#
# COMPACT_ATOMS: atom_id res chain seq x y z
N MET A 1 -1.28 -5.86 9.98
CA MET A 1 -1.08 -5.86 8.52
C MET A 1 -2.32 -6.48 7.91
N LEU A 2 -2.91 -5.89 6.88
CA LEU A 2 -3.97 -6.59 6.14
C LEU A 2 -3.30 -7.63 5.25
N GLU A 3 -3.76 -8.87 5.32
CA GLU A 3 -3.29 -9.91 4.40
C GLU A 3 -3.75 -9.60 2.97
N ALA A 4 -2.92 -9.97 1.99
CA ALA A 4 -3.33 -9.87 0.60
C ALA A 4 -4.60 -10.72 0.36
N THR A 5 -5.51 -10.23 -0.48
CA THR A 5 -6.69 -11.02 -0.85
C THR A 5 -6.25 -12.28 -1.58
N ALA A 6 -6.89 -13.41 -1.28
CA ALA A 6 -6.50 -14.72 -1.80
C ALA A 6 -6.56 -14.80 -3.35
N ASP A 7 -7.32 -13.92 -3.99
CA ASP A 7 -7.47 -13.83 -5.44
C ASP A 7 -6.48 -12.86 -6.10
N ASN A 8 -5.58 -12.24 -5.32
CA ASN A 8 -4.64 -11.20 -5.75
C ASN A 8 -5.29 -9.96 -6.39
N LYS A 9 -6.60 -9.77 -6.27
CA LYS A 9 -7.28 -8.58 -6.82
C LYS A 9 -7.14 -7.37 -5.91
N LEU A 10 -7.31 -6.20 -6.51
CA LEU A 10 -7.34 -4.92 -5.81
C LEU A 10 -8.76 -4.38 -5.86
N ASP A 11 -9.41 -4.36 -4.70
CA ASP A 11 -10.66 -3.63 -4.52
C ASP A 11 -10.32 -2.20 -4.07
N ALA A 12 -10.70 -1.20 -4.88
CA ALA A 12 -10.34 0.20 -4.64
C ALA A 12 -10.88 0.76 -3.31
N PRO A 13 -12.17 0.59 -2.94
CA PRO A 13 -12.73 1.07 -1.67
C PRO A 13 -12.27 0.31 -0.43
N ALA A 14 -11.55 -0.82 -0.54
CA ALA A 14 -11.24 -1.68 0.60
C ALA A 14 -10.45 -1.01 1.74
N LEU A 15 -9.73 0.09 1.47
CA LEU A 15 -9.01 0.87 2.48
C LEU A 15 -9.60 2.26 2.72
N ALA A 16 -10.77 2.57 2.17
CA ALA A 16 -11.43 3.87 2.35
C ALA A 16 -11.71 4.16 3.83
N GLY A 17 -11.42 5.38 4.26
CA GLY A 17 -11.57 5.83 5.64
C GLY A 17 -10.53 5.27 6.62
N SER A 18 -9.55 4.49 6.14
CA SER A 18 -8.51 3.91 6.98
C SER A 18 -7.20 4.69 6.93
N ASP A 19 -6.45 4.64 8.03
CA ASP A 19 -5.09 5.17 8.12
C ASP A 19 -4.06 4.05 7.88
N ILE A 20 -4.28 3.20 6.87
CA ILE A 20 -3.42 2.04 6.55
C ILE A 20 -2.94 2.14 5.11
N MET A 21 -1.70 1.70 4.88
CA MET A 21 -1.14 1.46 3.55
C MET A 21 -0.85 -0.04 3.40
N GLU A 22 -1.27 -0.61 2.27
CA GLU A 22 -0.97 -1.97 1.89
C GLU A 22 0.07 -1.97 0.77
N LEU A 23 1.11 -2.79 0.91
CA LEU A 23 2.17 -2.99 -0.08
C LEU A 23 2.15 -4.44 -0.56
N ARG A 24 2.11 -4.64 -1.88
CA ARG A 24 2.25 -5.97 -2.52
C ARG A 24 3.42 -5.95 -3.50
N VAL A 25 4.22 -7.01 -3.51
CA VAL A 25 5.34 -7.19 -4.43
C VAL A 25 5.07 -8.42 -5.30
N PHE A 26 5.11 -8.21 -6.61
CA PHE A 26 4.97 -9.28 -7.60
C PHE A 26 6.30 -9.43 -8.35
N GLY A 27 6.95 -10.58 -8.21
CA GLY A 27 8.19 -10.88 -8.93
C GLY A 27 7.91 -11.48 -10.29
N ASN A 28 8.66 -11.05 -11.32
CA ASN A 28 8.78 -11.84 -12.54
C ASN A 28 9.79 -12.97 -12.31
N HIS A 29 9.28 -14.19 -12.27
CA HIS A 29 10.08 -15.41 -12.06
C HIS A 29 10.31 -16.19 -13.36
N ASP A 30 9.78 -15.71 -14.49
CA ASP A 30 10.01 -16.36 -15.76
C ASP A 30 11.48 -16.20 -16.18
N ASN A 31 12.14 -17.33 -16.42
CA ASN A 31 13.53 -17.34 -16.87
C ASN A 31 13.65 -17.28 -18.40
N SER A 32 12.52 -17.34 -19.13
CA SER A 32 12.48 -17.43 -20.59
C SER A 32 12.32 -16.09 -21.31
N ASP A 33 11.80 -15.06 -20.62
CA ASP A 33 11.62 -13.73 -21.21
C ASP A 33 12.88 -12.84 -21.10
N GLY A 34 13.86 -13.22 -20.28
CA GLY A 34 15.11 -12.49 -20.05
C GLY A 34 14.97 -11.23 -19.19
N PHE A 35 13.78 -10.92 -18.65
CA PHE A 35 13.49 -9.67 -17.94
C PHE A 35 13.21 -9.91 -16.45
N ARG A 36 14.26 -9.92 -15.63
CA ARG A 36 14.10 -9.93 -14.17
C ARG A 36 13.65 -8.55 -13.66
N HIS A 37 12.37 -8.43 -13.32
CA HIS A 37 11.79 -7.24 -12.72
C HIS A 37 10.81 -7.61 -11.61
N ALA A 38 10.45 -6.62 -10.79
CA ALA A 38 9.40 -6.74 -9.79
C ALA A 38 8.45 -5.54 -9.90
N VAL A 39 7.17 -5.77 -9.62
CA VAL A 39 6.14 -4.73 -9.56
C VAL A 39 5.75 -4.53 -8.10
N LEU A 40 6.00 -3.33 -7.57
CA LEU A 40 5.53 -2.90 -6.26
C LEU A 40 4.21 -2.13 -6.43
N VAL A 41 3.17 -2.57 -5.74
CA VAL A 41 1.87 -1.91 -5.71
C VAL A 41 1.57 -1.40 -4.31
N ALA A 42 1.19 -0.13 -4.20
CA ALA A 42 0.68 0.47 -2.97
C ALA A 42 -0.82 0.77 -3.10
N ARG A 43 -1.61 0.39 -2.10
CA ARG A 43 -3.03 0.75 -1.97
C ARG A 43 -3.24 1.49 -0.65
N LEU A 44 -3.97 2.60 -0.70
CA LEU A 44 -4.32 3.43 0.45
C LEU A 44 -5.51 4.35 0.13
N ASP A 45 -6.13 4.90 1.15
CA ASP A 45 -7.02 6.06 1.01
C ASP A 45 -6.19 7.33 0.74
N ASN A 46 -6.43 7.97 -0.41
CA ASN A 46 -5.69 9.16 -0.82
C ASN A 46 -6.03 10.43 -0.01
N LEU A 47 -7.23 10.50 0.59
CA LEU A 47 -7.63 11.60 1.47
C LEU A 47 -7.22 11.32 2.93
N GLY A 48 -7.21 10.04 3.31
CA GLY A 48 -6.67 9.52 4.58
C GLY A 48 -5.14 9.51 4.58
N LYS A 49 -4.51 8.32 4.50
CA LYS A 49 -3.04 8.19 4.50
C LYS A 49 -2.32 8.98 3.40
N GLY A 50 -2.97 9.23 2.27
CA GLY A 50 -2.36 9.95 1.16
C GLY A 50 -2.31 11.48 1.34
N ALA A 51 -3.00 12.01 2.35
CA ALA A 51 -3.05 13.44 2.61
C ALA A 51 -3.12 13.74 4.11
N SER A 52 -4.35 13.91 4.64
CA SER A 52 -4.56 14.45 5.98
C SER A 52 -4.09 13.51 7.09
N GLY A 53 -4.22 12.19 6.91
CA GLY A 53 -3.74 11.17 7.85
C GLY A 53 -2.23 11.20 8.02
N ALA A 54 -1.46 11.37 6.94
CA ALA A 54 -0.01 11.54 7.01
C ALA A 54 0.38 12.84 7.72
N ALA A 55 -0.34 13.94 7.46
CA ALA A 55 -0.09 15.22 8.14
C ALA A 55 -0.33 15.13 9.65
N VAL A 56 -1.43 14.51 10.08
CA VAL A 56 -1.73 14.30 11.51
C VAL A 56 -0.70 13.37 12.15
N GLN A 57 -0.26 12.31 11.45
CA GLN A 57 0.80 11.43 11.95
C GLN A 57 2.13 12.19 12.15
N ASN A 58 2.50 13.08 11.23
CA ASN A 58 3.68 13.93 11.38
C ASN A 58 3.58 14.86 12.59
N ILE A 59 2.41 15.47 12.83
CA ILE A 59 2.19 16.32 14.00
C ILE A 59 2.31 15.52 15.30
N ARG A 60 1.74 14.31 15.35
CA ARG A 60 1.87 13.42 16.53
C ARG A 60 3.33 13.08 16.80
N LEU A 61 4.10 12.74 15.76
CA LEU A 61 5.54 12.50 15.87
C LEU A 61 6.29 13.73 16.44
N LEU A 62 5.98 14.94 15.96
CA LEU A 62 6.59 16.18 16.48
C LEU A 62 6.25 16.46 17.94
N LEU A 63 5.06 16.04 18.39
CA LEU A 63 4.57 16.23 19.76
C LEU A 63 4.88 15.06 20.70
N GLY A 64 5.47 13.96 20.20
CA GLY A 64 5.75 12.76 20.99
C GLY A 64 4.50 11.99 21.42
N LEU A 65 3.43 12.01 20.61
CA LEU A 65 2.13 11.37 20.86
C LEU A 65 1.94 10.07 20.08
#